data_AF-A0A200QSV3-F1
#
_entry.id   AF-A0A200QSV3-F1
#
_cell.length_a   1.000
_cell.length_b   1.000
_cell.length_c   1.000
_cell.angle_alpha   90.00
_cell.angle_beta   90.00
_cell.angle_gamma   90.00
#
_symmetry.space_group_name_H-M   'P 1'
#
loop_
_entity.id
_entity.type
_entity.pdbx_description
1 polymer ?
#
loop_
_entity_poly.entity_id
_entity_poly.type
_entity_poly.pdbx_seq_one_letter_code
_entity_poly.pdbx_strand_id
1 'polypeptide(L)'
;MELFRGFLLIVLIRMTFISLNLNYVEGGTQFHRKQMNNKSSNDGGLVYQIFHVISLSNNGNSISESRIFNVKSYGAVGDGSTDDTAAFISAWKAACEVESSVLLVPANYVFMITSTTFNGPCKPGLTFQVDGVLMPPDGPDSWPKSDNPMQWLVFFQADQMTLTGTGTIKGNGDKWWDLPCKPHKGPNGTTLDGPCDSPALIMFFMSSNLYVSDLHIINSPQFHIKFDDCKGVVIQNLSIHSPALSPNTDGIHIENTKSVGIYNTNIANGDDCISIGTGCSDVDIRNITCVHSHGISIGSLGMQNSQACVSNITVQNASIKDSDNGVRIKTWQGGSGSVSGVIFQDIEMDNVKNCIIVDQYYCLTKDCQNQTSAVFVNDVSYKNIKGTYDVLSKPIHFACSDTVPCMNITVSEVELLPAQGETGNDPFCWNAYGTLQTETVPLISCLQKGKPESISESSTYVC
;
A
#
# COMPACT_ATOMS: atom_id res chain seq x y z
N MET A 1 41.36 -6.76 -13.51
CA MET A 1 41.22 -6.77 -14.98
C MET A 1 40.15 -7.79 -15.30
N GLU A 2 39.21 -7.45 -16.18
CA GLU A 2 37.87 -8.08 -16.35
C GLU A 2 36.80 -7.44 -15.44
N LEU A 3 36.57 -6.14 -15.63
CA LEU A 3 35.46 -5.38 -15.03
C LEU A 3 35.17 -4.16 -15.92
N PHE A 4 34.98 -4.35 -17.24
CA PHE A 4 34.68 -3.24 -18.17
C PHE A 4 34.15 -3.73 -19.52
N ARG A 5 33.05 -4.50 -19.57
CA ARG A 5 32.38 -4.86 -20.85
C ARG A 5 30.84 -4.93 -20.83
N GLY A 6 30.18 -4.34 -19.83
CA GLY A 6 28.71 -4.33 -19.74
C GLY A 6 28.01 -2.97 -19.92
N PHE A 7 28.75 -1.87 -20.11
CA PHE A 7 28.21 -0.51 -19.94
C PHE A 7 28.14 0.35 -21.22
N LEU A 8 28.25 -0.25 -22.42
CA LEU A 8 28.29 0.51 -23.68
C LEU A 8 27.16 0.19 -24.68
N LEU A 9 25.99 -0.26 -24.20
CA LEU A 9 24.83 -0.49 -25.08
C LEU A 9 23.54 0.27 -24.72
N ILE A 10 23.50 1.01 -23.61
CA ILE A 10 22.26 1.70 -23.16
C ILE A 10 22.23 3.20 -23.52
N VAL A 11 23.34 3.78 -24.00
CA VAL A 11 23.43 5.23 -24.31
C VAL A 11 23.03 5.58 -25.76
N LEU A 12 22.78 4.60 -26.64
CA LEU A 12 22.54 4.86 -28.07
C LEU A 12 21.08 4.81 -28.55
N ILE A 13 20.08 4.57 -27.67
CA ILE A 13 18.66 4.47 -28.08
C ILE A 13 17.81 5.71 -27.69
N ARG A 14 18.39 6.71 -27.01
CA ARG A 14 17.68 7.97 -26.67
C ARG A 14 17.96 9.18 -27.58
N MET A 15 18.59 8.99 -28.75
CA MET A 15 19.04 10.09 -29.63
C MET A 15 18.50 10.06 -31.08
N THR A 16 17.42 9.33 -31.34
CA THR A 16 16.73 9.38 -32.64
C THR A 16 15.23 9.43 -32.43
N PHE A 17 14.70 10.64 -32.23
CA PHE A 17 13.40 11.11 -32.74
C PHE A 17 13.20 12.58 -32.33
N ILE A 18 14.18 13.43 -32.67
CA ILE A 18 14.00 14.89 -32.74
C ILE A 18 14.66 15.36 -34.02
N SER A 19 13.89 15.45 -35.11
CA SER A 19 14.04 16.43 -36.20
C SER A 19 13.10 16.10 -37.36
N LEU A 20 12.53 17.16 -37.96
CA LEU A 20 11.59 17.24 -39.10
C LEU A 20 10.12 17.12 -38.66
N ASN A 21 9.32 18.18 -38.53
CA ASN A 21 9.15 19.32 -39.44
C ASN A 21 8.36 20.47 -38.78
N LEU A 22 8.82 21.70 -38.99
CA LEU A 22 8.02 22.92 -38.91
C LEU A 22 7.08 22.98 -40.12
N ASN A 23 5.82 23.35 -39.91
CA ASN A 23 5.21 24.43 -40.69
C ASN A 23 4.00 25.04 -39.97
N TYR A 24 3.94 26.34 -40.15
CA TYR A 24 3.24 27.38 -39.41
C TYR A 24 2.02 27.81 -40.21
N VAL A 25 0.85 27.97 -39.59
CA VAL A 25 -0.20 28.90 -40.06
C VAL A 25 -0.93 29.50 -38.85
N GLU A 26 -0.96 30.83 -38.82
CA GLU A 26 -1.65 31.69 -37.87
C GLU A 26 -3.19 31.58 -37.95
N GLY A 27 -3.85 31.84 -36.82
CA GLY A 27 -5.28 32.05 -36.76
C GLY A 27 -5.72 32.47 -35.36
N GLY A 28 -5.43 33.73 -34.99
CA GLY A 28 -5.88 34.30 -33.73
C GLY A 28 -7.38 34.57 -33.70
N THR A 29 -8.01 34.33 -32.55
CA THR A 29 -9.22 35.07 -32.12
C THR A 29 -9.16 35.31 -30.62
N GLN A 30 -9.30 36.58 -30.25
CA GLN A 30 -9.43 37.11 -28.91
C GLN A 30 -10.71 36.61 -28.24
N PHE A 31 -10.67 36.29 -26.93
CA PHE A 31 -11.85 36.46 -26.09
C PHE A 31 -11.52 37.05 -24.72
N HIS A 32 -12.36 38.01 -24.36
CA HIS A 32 -12.22 39.00 -23.30
C HIS A 32 -12.18 38.43 -21.88
N ARG A 33 -11.21 38.94 -21.11
CA ARG A 33 -11.18 38.91 -19.64
C ARG A 33 -12.21 39.88 -19.08
N LYS A 34 -13.18 39.39 -18.29
CA LYS A 34 -14.04 40.24 -17.45
C LYS A 34 -13.78 39.92 -15.99
N GLN A 35 -13.15 40.87 -15.31
CA GLN A 35 -13.06 40.93 -13.85
C GLN A 35 -14.44 41.23 -13.27
N MET A 36 -14.81 40.54 -12.18
CA MET A 36 -15.71 41.09 -11.18
C MET A 36 -15.11 40.85 -9.80
N ASN A 37 -14.84 41.97 -9.11
CA ASN A 37 -14.66 42.04 -7.67
C ASN A 37 -16.04 42.02 -7.01
N ASN A 38 -16.21 41.27 -5.91
CA ASN A 38 -16.89 41.80 -4.72
C ASN A 38 -16.59 40.99 -3.45
N LYS A 39 -16.61 41.73 -2.33
CA LYS A 39 -16.15 41.40 -0.98
C LYS A 39 -17.11 40.50 -0.17
N SER A 40 -16.48 39.76 0.76
CA SER A 40 -16.88 39.51 2.18
C SER A 40 -18.15 38.72 2.48
N SER A 41 -18.00 37.52 3.07
CA SER A 41 -18.23 37.25 4.52
C SER A 41 -18.11 35.74 4.85
N ASN A 42 -17.65 35.43 6.06
CA ASN A 42 -17.60 34.15 6.79
C ASN A 42 -18.46 32.98 6.25
N ASP A 43 -17.86 31.80 6.10
CA ASP A 43 -18.12 30.67 7.01
C ASP A 43 -17.14 29.51 6.75
N GLY A 44 -16.87 28.73 7.80
CA GLY A 44 -16.00 27.55 7.75
C GLY A 44 -16.60 26.35 7.03
N GLY A 45 -15.74 25.40 6.67
CA GLY A 45 -16.12 24.04 6.22
C GLY A 45 -16.22 23.88 4.71
N LEU A 46 -15.16 23.35 4.09
CA LEU A 46 -15.19 22.93 2.68
C LEU A 46 -14.26 21.74 2.44
N VAL A 47 -14.58 20.62 3.08
CA VAL A 47 -14.23 19.26 2.61
C VAL A 47 -15.44 18.36 2.82
N TYR A 48 -16.55 18.69 2.17
CA TYR A 48 -17.70 17.78 2.01
C TYR A 48 -18.45 18.28 0.79
N GLN A 49 -18.14 17.74 -0.40
CA GLN A 49 -19.03 17.69 -1.57
C GLN A 49 -18.38 16.87 -2.69
N ILE A 50 -18.10 15.58 -2.42
CA ILE A 50 -18.28 14.50 -3.40
C ILE A 50 -18.76 13.27 -2.61
N PHE A 51 -20.02 13.30 -2.16
CA PHE A 51 -20.75 12.08 -1.83
C PHE A 51 -22.06 12.14 -2.60
N HIS A 52 -22.03 11.69 -3.85
CA HIS A 52 -23.22 11.06 -4.41
C HIS A 52 -23.39 9.74 -3.65
N VAL A 53 -24.19 9.80 -2.58
CA VAL A 53 -24.81 8.61 -2.01
C VAL A 53 -25.67 8.03 -3.13
N ILE A 54 -25.19 6.95 -3.75
CA ILE A 54 -26.07 6.08 -4.53
C ILE A 54 -27.00 5.45 -3.50
N SER A 55 -28.13 6.11 -3.27
CA SER A 55 -29.31 5.45 -2.74
C SER A 55 -29.61 4.33 -3.72
N LEU A 56 -29.34 3.08 -3.34
CA LEU A 56 -29.83 1.90 -4.03
C LEU A 56 -31.36 1.94 -3.96
N SER A 57 -31.98 2.63 -4.92
CA SER A 57 -33.33 2.30 -5.31
C SER A 57 -33.28 0.86 -5.81
N ASN A 58 -34.02 -0.04 -5.14
CA ASN A 58 -34.33 -1.37 -5.60
C ASN A 58 -35.14 -1.30 -6.91
N ASN A 59 -34.49 -0.88 -7.98
CA ASN A 59 -34.87 -1.19 -9.34
C ASN A 59 -33.89 -2.28 -9.76
N GLY A 60 -34.37 -3.53 -9.74
CA GLY A 60 -33.67 -4.65 -10.34
C GLY A 60 -33.45 -4.37 -11.82
N ASN A 61 -32.38 -3.66 -12.14
CA ASN A 61 -31.85 -3.60 -13.50
C ASN A 61 -31.17 -4.95 -13.70
N SER A 62 -31.87 -5.87 -14.36
CA SER A 62 -31.22 -7.03 -14.96
C SER A 62 -30.10 -6.47 -15.85
N ILE A 63 -28.84 -6.68 -15.46
CA ILE A 63 -27.73 -6.54 -16.39
C ILE A 63 -28.11 -7.43 -17.57
N SER A 64 -28.33 -6.85 -18.75
CA SER A 64 -28.62 -7.62 -19.95
C SER A 64 -27.52 -8.69 -20.08
N GLU A 65 -27.89 -9.96 -20.23
CA GLU A 65 -26.92 -11.06 -20.44
C GLU A 65 -25.89 -10.72 -21.53
N SER A 66 -26.25 -9.82 -22.46
CA SER A 66 -25.38 -9.27 -23.50
C SER A 66 -24.17 -8.48 -23.01
N ARG A 67 -24.02 -8.19 -21.72
CA ARG A 67 -22.85 -7.47 -21.14
C ARG A 67 -22.00 -8.34 -20.22
N ILE A 68 -22.33 -9.63 -20.10
CA ILE A 68 -21.59 -10.57 -19.27
C ILE A 68 -20.66 -11.40 -20.14
N PHE A 69 -19.37 -11.25 -19.90
CA PHE A 69 -18.26 -11.91 -20.56
C PHE A 69 -17.77 -13.03 -19.64
N ASN A 70 -18.53 -14.13 -19.59
CA ASN A 70 -18.16 -15.30 -18.80
C ASN A 70 -16.94 -15.99 -19.44
N VAL A 71 -15.85 -16.16 -18.69
CA VAL A 71 -14.60 -16.77 -19.18
C VAL A 71 -14.80 -18.18 -19.76
N LYS A 72 -15.81 -18.93 -19.29
CA LYS A 72 -16.20 -20.23 -19.86
C LYS A 72 -16.67 -20.13 -21.31
N SER A 73 -17.39 -19.06 -21.66
CA SER A 73 -17.82 -18.78 -23.04
C SER A 73 -16.66 -18.44 -23.97
N TYR A 74 -15.50 -18.10 -23.41
CA TYR A 74 -14.24 -17.83 -24.12
C TYR A 74 -13.29 -19.04 -24.11
N GLY A 75 -13.76 -20.21 -23.67
CA GLY A 75 -13.02 -21.46 -23.73
C GLY A 75 -12.26 -21.86 -22.46
N ALA A 76 -12.40 -21.12 -21.36
CA ALA A 76 -11.78 -21.52 -20.10
C ALA A 76 -12.35 -22.88 -19.65
N VAL A 77 -11.50 -23.76 -19.13
CA VAL A 77 -11.85 -25.10 -18.64
C VAL A 77 -12.26 -25.03 -17.17
N GLY A 78 -11.52 -24.33 -16.32
CA GLY A 78 -11.90 -24.14 -14.91
C GLY A 78 -11.78 -25.40 -14.04
N ASP A 79 -10.80 -26.27 -14.35
CA ASP A 79 -10.52 -27.52 -13.63
C ASP A 79 -9.36 -27.41 -12.61
N GLY A 80 -8.74 -26.24 -12.50
CA GLY A 80 -7.63 -25.95 -11.60
C GLY A 80 -6.26 -26.43 -12.08
N SER A 81 -6.15 -26.91 -13.32
CA SER A 81 -4.90 -27.46 -13.86
C SER A 81 -4.61 -27.05 -15.30
N THR A 82 -5.66 -26.82 -16.10
CA THR A 82 -5.54 -26.29 -17.45
C THR A 82 -5.19 -24.80 -17.39
N ASP A 83 -4.25 -24.38 -18.24
CA ASP A 83 -3.93 -22.96 -18.42
C ASP A 83 -5.08 -22.24 -19.17
N ASP A 84 -5.86 -21.48 -18.42
CA ASP A 84 -7.03 -20.74 -18.90
C ASP A 84 -6.69 -19.31 -19.37
N THR A 85 -5.40 -18.93 -19.40
CA THR A 85 -4.95 -17.56 -19.66
C THR A 85 -5.49 -17.00 -20.98
N ALA A 86 -5.50 -17.81 -22.05
CA ALA A 86 -5.98 -17.36 -23.36
C ALA A 86 -7.48 -17.00 -23.36
N ALA A 87 -8.29 -17.71 -22.58
CA ALA A 87 -9.72 -17.44 -22.44
C ALA A 87 -9.95 -16.15 -21.65
N PHE A 88 -9.20 -15.94 -20.57
CA PHE A 88 -9.26 -14.71 -19.77
C PHE A 88 -8.85 -13.48 -20.57
N ILE A 89 -7.76 -13.54 -21.33
CA ILE A 89 -7.32 -12.44 -22.20
C ILE A 89 -8.39 -12.13 -23.26
N SER A 90 -9.00 -13.15 -23.84
CA SER A 90 -10.05 -12.98 -24.85
C SER A 90 -11.31 -12.36 -24.27
N ALA A 91 -11.75 -12.83 -23.09
CA ALA A 91 -12.89 -12.27 -22.37
C ALA A 91 -12.63 -10.82 -21.95
N TRP A 92 -11.43 -10.50 -21.45
CA TRP A 92 -11.04 -9.14 -21.09
C TRP A 92 -11.11 -8.19 -22.27
N LYS A 93 -10.48 -8.54 -23.40
CA LYS A 93 -10.50 -7.71 -24.60
C LYS A 93 -11.92 -7.40 -25.06
N ALA A 94 -12.80 -8.40 -25.02
CA ALA A 94 -14.19 -8.22 -25.42
C ALA A 94 -14.98 -7.36 -24.43
N ALA A 95 -14.80 -7.56 -23.12
CA ALA A 95 -15.46 -6.78 -22.08
C ALA A 95 -14.99 -5.32 -22.06
N CYS A 96 -13.69 -5.09 -22.24
CA CYS A 96 -13.03 -3.79 -22.20
C CYS A 96 -13.58 -2.80 -23.25
N GLU A 97 -14.15 -3.29 -24.36
CA GLU A 97 -14.77 -2.48 -25.41
C GLU A 97 -16.24 -2.11 -25.15
N VAL A 98 -16.81 -2.57 -24.03
CA VAL A 98 -18.23 -2.39 -23.71
C VAL A 98 -18.40 -1.65 -22.38
N GLU A 99 -19.18 -0.57 -22.40
CA GLU A 99 -19.50 0.20 -21.19
C GLU A 99 -20.29 -0.63 -20.17
N SER A 100 -19.89 -0.52 -18.90
CA SER A 100 -20.54 -1.22 -17.78
C SER A 100 -20.66 -2.74 -18.02
N SER A 101 -19.61 -3.34 -18.58
CA SER A 101 -19.53 -4.78 -18.81
C SER A 101 -19.02 -5.52 -17.58
N VAL A 102 -19.30 -6.83 -17.52
CA VAL A 102 -18.83 -7.71 -16.47
C VAL A 102 -18.00 -8.83 -17.10
N LEU A 103 -16.70 -8.91 -16.79
CA LEU A 103 -15.94 -10.14 -16.97
C LEU A 103 -16.22 -11.05 -15.78
N LEU A 104 -16.84 -12.20 -16.03
CA LEU A 104 -17.29 -13.11 -14.98
C LEU A 104 -16.38 -14.34 -14.90
N VAL A 105 -15.80 -14.56 -13.72
CA VAL A 105 -15.17 -15.81 -13.31
C VAL A 105 -16.18 -16.58 -12.45
N PRO A 106 -16.91 -17.55 -13.03
CA PRO A 106 -18.10 -18.12 -12.40
C PRO A 106 -17.77 -19.00 -11.18
N ALA A 107 -18.70 -19.05 -10.23
CA ALA A 107 -18.67 -19.96 -9.10
C ALA A 107 -18.60 -21.44 -9.54
N ASN A 108 -18.13 -22.30 -8.63
CA ASN A 108 -17.96 -23.75 -8.81
C ASN A 108 -16.82 -24.18 -9.76
N TYR A 109 -16.00 -23.24 -10.23
CA TYR A 109 -14.83 -23.51 -11.06
C TYR A 109 -13.55 -23.01 -10.40
N VAL A 110 -12.44 -23.63 -10.76
CA VAL A 110 -11.09 -23.23 -10.35
C VAL A 110 -10.30 -22.94 -11.61
N PHE A 111 -9.91 -21.68 -11.83
CA PHE A 111 -9.18 -21.27 -13.02
C PHE A 111 -7.72 -21.07 -12.67
N MET A 112 -6.84 -21.71 -13.44
CA MET A 112 -5.40 -21.46 -13.36
C MET A 112 -5.00 -20.57 -14.54
N ILE A 113 -4.42 -19.40 -14.25
CA ILE A 113 -3.85 -18.52 -15.29
C ILE A 113 -2.43 -18.12 -14.88
N THR A 114 -1.56 -17.87 -15.86
CA THR A 114 -0.18 -17.45 -15.61
C THR A 114 -0.09 -15.92 -15.49
N SER A 115 1.12 -15.36 -15.37
CA SER A 115 1.30 -13.91 -15.24
C SER A 115 0.63 -13.17 -16.39
N THR A 116 -0.33 -12.29 -16.07
CA THR A 116 -1.20 -11.66 -17.07
C THR A 116 -1.36 -10.18 -16.78
N THR A 117 -1.06 -9.36 -17.80
CA THR A 117 -1.39 -7.93 -17.80
C THR A 117 -2.68 -7.69 -18.59
N PHE A 118 -3.71 -7.27 -17.87
CA PHE A 118 -4.97 -6.77 -18.39
C PHE A 118 -4.81 -5.28 -18.69
N ASN A 119 -4.67 -4.96 -19.98
CA ASN A 119 -4.39 -3.62 -20.46
C ASN A 119 -5.67 -2.85 -20.77
N GLY A 120 -5.73 -1.58 -20.33
CA GLY A 120 -6.65 -0.57 -20.83
C GLY A 120 -6.03 0.30 -21.95
N PRO A 121 -6.64 1.46 -22.27
CA PRO A 121 -7.85 2.00 -21.63
C PRO A 121 -9.10 1.18 -22.00
N CYS A 122 -9.97 0.94 -21.03
CA CYS A 122 -11.27 0.31 -21.24
C CYS A 122 -12.41 1.35 -21.25
N LYS A 123 -13.57 0.94 -21.76
CA LYS A 123 -14.82 1.66 -21.54
C LYS A 123 -15.15 1.69 -20.04
N PRO A 124 -15.72 2.79 -19.54
CA PRO A 124 -15.96 2.98 -18.11
C PRO A 124 -16.94 1.97 -17.54
N GLY A 125 -16.75 1.63 -16.26
CA GLY A 125 -17.63 0.74 -15.50
C GLY A 125 -17.38 -0.76 -15.70
N LEU A 126 -16.25 -1.14 -16.30
CA LEU A 126 -15.84 -2.54 -16.40
C LEU A 126 -15.72 -3.16 -15.01
N THR A 127 -16.39 -4.30 -14.81
CA THR A 127 -16.31 -5.08 -13.57
C THR A 127 -15.62 -6.41 -13.86
N PHE A 128 -14.56 -6.71 -13.13
CA PHE A 128 -13.96 -8.05 -13.07
C PHE A 128 -14.54 -8.74 -11.82
N GLN A 129 -15.47 -9.66 -12.04
CA GLN A 129 -16.20 -10.34 -10.97
C GLN A 129 -15.66 -11.76 -10.78
N VAL A 130 -15.11 -12.04 -9.60
CA VAL A 130 -14.57 -13.34 -9.20
C VAL A 130 -15.49 -14.03 -8.21
N ASP A 131 -16.30 -14.98 -8.69
CA ASP A 131 -17.19 -15.79 -7.85
C ASP A 131 -16.64 -17.23 -7.65
N GLY A 132 -15.74 -17.67 -8.52
CA GLY A 132 -15.03 -18.94 -8.42
C GLY A 132 -13.68 -18.82 -7.69
N VAL A 133 -12.74 -19.69 -8.03
CA VAL A 133 -11.34 -19.60 -7.59
C VAL A 133 -10.46 -19.21 -8.78
N LEU A 134 -9.59 -18.22 -8.59
CA LEU A 134 -8.55 -17.83 -9.55
C LEU A 134 -7.18 -18.02 -8.89
N MET A 135 -6.25 -18.71 -9.54
CA MET A 135 -4.92 -18.98 -8.97
C MET A 135 -3.79 -19.04 -10.02
N PRO A 136 -2.53 -18.76 -9.64
CA PRO A 136 -1.38 -18.98 -10.49
C PRO A 136 -0.94 -20.46 -10.47
N PRO A 137 -0.01 -20.86 -11.36
CA PRO A 137 0.68 -22.13 -11.23
C PRO A 137 1.34 -22.30 -9.86
N ASP A 138 1.43 -23.55 -9.41
CA ASP A 138 1.86 -23.90 -8.05
C ASP A 138 3.40 -23.85 -7.89
N GLY A 139 3.88 -22.67 -7.52
CA GLY A 139 5.27 -22.40 -7.16
C GLY A 139 6.18 -21.95 -8.32
N PRO A 140 7.41 -21.52 -8.00
CA PRO A 140 8.34 -20.89 -8.95
C PRO A 140 8.69 -21.77 -10.16
N ASP A 141 8.88 -23.07 -9.95
CA ASP A 141 9.28 -23.99 -11.03
C ASP A 141 8.16 -24.28 -12.04
N SER A 142 6.91 -24.01 -11.65
CA SER A 142 5.72 -24.24 -12.49
C SER A 142 5.38 -23.03 -13.36
N TRP A 143 5.98 -21.88 -13.10
CA TRP A 143 5.72 -20.65 -13.86
C TRP A 143 6.45 -20.69 -15.22
N PRO A 144 5.81 -20.24 -16.32
CA PRO A 144 6.49 -20.12 -17.60
C PRO A 144 7.71 -19.19 -17.50
N LYS A 145 8.83 -19.59 -18.10
CA LYS A 145 10.08 -18.78 -18.07
C LYS A 145 9.95 -17.42 -18.77
N SER A 146 8.93 -17.25 -19.60
CA SER A 146 8.60 -15.98 -20.27
C SER A 146 7.92 -14.99 -19.36
N ASP A 147 7.35 -15.45 -18.24
CA ASP A 147 6.56 -14.62 -17.35
C ASP A 147 7.48 -13.79 -16.45
N ASN A 148 6.97 -12.64 -16.02
CA ASN A 148 7.65 -11.82 -15.03
C ASN A 148 7.45 -12.45 -13.63
N PRO A 149 8.51 -12.92 -12.95
CA PRO A 149 8.38 -13.60 -11.65
C PRO A 149 8.00 -12.67 -10.51
N MET A 150 7.92 -11.35 -10.75
CA MET A 150 7.59 -10.34 -9.74
C MET A 150 6.11 -9.91 -9.75
N GLN A 151 5.28 -10.43 -10.65
CA GLN A 151 3.87 -10.03 -10.75
C GLN A 151 2.98 -11.14 -11.32
N TRP A 152 1.72 -11.20 -10.89
CA TRP A 152 0.73 -12.13 -11.43
C TRP A 152 -0.43 -11.43 -12.16
N LEU A 153 -1.42 -10.87 -11.42
CA LEU A 153 -2.55 -10.15 -12.03
C LEU A 153 -2.24 -8.67 -12.06
N VAL A 154 -1.96 -8.15 -13.26
CA VAL A 154 -1.67 -6.72 -13.44
C VAL A 154 -2.80 -6.04 -14.20
N PHE A 155 -3.40 -5.02 -13.60
CA PHE A 155 -4.37 -4.13 -14.23
C PHE A 155 -3.67 -2.82 -14.57
N PHE A 156 -3.37 -2.61 -15.86
CA PHE A 156 -2.62 -1.47 -16.34
C PHE A 156 -3.54 -0.48 -17.06
N GLN A 157 -3.55 0.78 -16.64
CA GLN A 157 -4.41 1.83 -17.19
C GLN A 157 -5.90 1.43 -17.22
N ALA A 158 -6.35 0.74 -16.18
CA ALA A 158 -7.69 0.19 -16.04
C ALA A 158 -8.61 1.17 -15.31
N ASP A 159 -8.80 2.36 -15.89
CA ASP A 159 -9.58 3.42 -15.27
C ASP A 159 -11.06 3.03 -15.08
N GLN A 160 -11.67 3.49 -13.99
CA GLN A 160 -13.10 3.29 -13.67
C GLN A 160 -13.49 1.81 -13.61
N MET A 161 -12.55 0.96 -13.18
CA MET A 161 -12.73 -0.48 -13.04
C MET A 161 -13.15 -0.86 -11.62
N THR A 162 -14.00 -1.89 -11.53
CA THR A 162 -14.29 -2.61 -10.29
C THR A 162 -13.69 -4.03 -10.31
N LEU A 163 -13.00 -4.42 -9.24
CA LEU A 163 -12.63 -5.82 -8.95
C LEU A 163 -13.45 -6.30 -7.74
N THR A 164 -14.32 -7.28 -7.93
CA THR A 164 -15.26 -7.71 -6.89
C THR A 164 -15.60 -9.19 -7.01
N GLY A 165 -16.49 -9.69 -6.16
CA GLY A 165 -17.04 -11.04 -6.19
C GLY A 165 -16.84 -11.78 -4.87
N THR A 166 -17.62 -12.84 -4.66
CA THR A 166 -17.59 -13.63 -3.41
C THR A 166 -16.58 -14.77 -3.43
N GLY A 167 -15.79 -14.85 -4.50
CA GLY A 167 -14.84 -15.93 -4.76
C GLY A 167 -13.51 -15.75 -4.05
N THR A 168 -12.54 -16.58 -4.45
CA THR A 168 -11.19 -16.59 -3.86
C THR A 168 -10.12 -16.35 -4.92
N ILE A 169 -9.22 -15.41 -4.64
CA ILE A 169 -7.96 -15.25 -5.36
C ILE A 169 -6.87 -15.92 -4.52
N LYS A 170 -6.36 -17.07 -4.99
CA LYS A 170 -5.41 -17.91 -4.25
C LYS A 170 -4.02 -17.77 -4.87
N GLY A 171 -3.00 -17.43 -4.07
CA GLY A 171 -1.66 -17.15 -4.57
C GLY A 171 -0.68 -18.33 -4.66
N ASN A 172 -1.00 -19.48 -4.05
CA ASN A 172 -0.11 -20.65 -3.99
C ASN A 172 1.32 -20.29 -3.52
N GLY A 173 1.42 -19.48 -2.46
CA GLY A 173 2.66 -18.90 -1.95
C GLY A 173 3.66 -19.86 -1.28
N ASP A 174 3.23 -21.03 -0.80
CA ASP A 174 4.04 -21.91 0.04
C ASP A 174 5.44 -22.20 -0.52
N LYS A 175 5.51 -22.60 -1.81
CA LYS A 175 6.78 -22.91 -2.48
C LYS A 175 7.66 -21.67 -2.74
N TRP A 176 7.06 -20.47 -2.81
CA TRP A 176 7.80 -19.22 -2.94
C TRP A 176 8.43 -18.79 -1.62
N TRP A 177 7.71 -19.00 -0.52
CA TRP A 177 8.23 -18.77 0.84
C TRP A 177 9.34 -19.76 1.21
N ASP A 178 9.37 -20.92 0.54
CA ASP A 178 10.39 -21.94 0.71
C ASP A 178 11.70 -21.70 -0.06
N LEU A 179 11.80 -20.62 -0.85
CA LEU A 179 13.01 -20.28 -1.60
C LEU A 179 14.22 -20.05 -0.67
N PRO A 180 15.45 -20.42 -1.11
CA PRO A 180 16.66 -20.42 -0.27
C PRO A 180 17.05 -19.04 0.26
N CYS A 181 16.73 -17.97 -0.47
CA CYS A 181 17.03 -16.60 -0.08
C CYS A 181 16.14 -16.06 1.05
N LYS A 182 15.05 -16.76 1.40
CA LYS A 182 14.09 -16.24 2.38
C LYS A 182 14.68 -16.37 3.79
N PRO A 183 14.45 -15.39 4.68
CA PRO A 183 15.15 -15.26 5.98
C PRO A 183 14.99 -16.44 6.93
N HIS A 184 14.04 -17.34 6.68
CA HIS A 184 13.74 -18.48 7.54
C HIS A 184 14.43 -19.79 7.12
N LYS A 185 15.35 -19.78 6.14
CA LYS A 185 15.92 -21.02 5.55
C LYS A 185 17.40 -21.30 5.83
N GLY A 186 18.21 -20.32 6.21
CA GLY A 186 19.63 -20.52 6.54
C GLY A 186 19.88 -20.85 8.02
N PRO A 187 21.04 -21.45 8.34
CA PRO A 187 21.42 -21.75 9.71
C PRO A 187 21.36 -20.48 10.58
N ASN A 188 20.74 -20.58 11.76
CA ASN A 188 20.48 -19.46 12.68
C ASN A 188 19.63 -18.32 12.10
N GLY A 189 18.74 -18.60 11.14
CA GLY A 189 17.89 -17.57 10.51
C GLY A 189 18.64 -16.69 9.51
N THR A 190 19.70 -17.23 8.89
CA THR A 190 20.40 -16.57 7.77
C THR A 190 19.67 -16.82 6.45
N THR A 191 20.00 -16.09 5.40
CA THR A 191 19.54 -16.35 4.03
C THR A 191 20.62 -17.12 3.26
N LEU A 192 20.24 -18.03 2.37
CA LEU A 192 21.17 -18.68 1.44
C LEU A 192 21.13 -17.97 0.09
N ASP A 193 22.26 -17.91 -0.61
CA ASP A 193 22.28 -17.37 -1.98
C ASP A 193 21.38 -18.22 -2.91
N GLY A 194 20.55 -17.56 -3.71
CA GLY A 194 19.67 -18.23 -4.67
C GLY A 194 18.54 -17.33 -5.22
N PRO A 195 17.64 -17.88 -6.05
CA PRO A 195 16.48 -17.16 -6.57
C PRO A 195 15.62 -16.59 -5.44
N CYS A 196 15.14 -15.36 -5.62
CA CYS A 196 14.42 -14.65 -4.56
C CYS A 196 13.17 -13.90 -4.97
N ASP A 197 12.96 -13.74 -6.27
CA ASP A 197 11.79 -13.08 -6.80
C ASP A 197 10.55 -13.85 -6.39
N SER A 198 9.50 -13.13 -6.05
CA SER A 198 8.20 -13.68 -5.71
C SER A 198 7.15 -12.70 -6.20
N PRO A 199 6.07 -13.17 -6.83
CA PRO A 199 5.15 -12.27 -7.48
C PRO A 199 4.26 -11.56 -6.45
N ALA A 200 4.09 -10.25 -6.65
CA ALA A 200 2.92 -9.57 -6.12
C ALA A 200 1.66 -10.14 -6.78
N LEU A 201 0.67 -10.48 -5.97
CA LEU A 201 -0.48 -11.27 -6.43
C LEU A 201 -1.41 -10.44 -7.32
N ILE A 202 -1.80 -9.25 -6.86
CA ILE A 202 -2.65 -8.32 -7.61
C ILE A 202 -1.95 -6.96 -7.63
N MET A 203 -1.83 -6.36 -8.81
CA MET A 203 -1.25 -5.03 -8.98
C MET A 203 -2.13 -4.17 -9.89
N PHE A 204 -2.52 -3.01 -9.39
CA PHE A 204 -3.07 -1.92 -10.20
C PHE A 204 -1.95 -0.92 -10.46
N PHE A 205 -1.77 -0.57 -11.73
CA PHE A 205 -0.72 0.34 -12.15
C PHE A 205 -1.27 1.43 -13.07
N MET A 206 -0.89 2.68 -12.82
CA MET A 206 -1.27 3.84 -13.64
C MET A 206 -2.78 3.95 -13.88
N SER A 207 -3.59 3.73 -12.85
CA SER A 207 -5.04 3.56 -12.97
C SER A 207 -5.81 4.50 -12.03
N SER A 208 -6.99 4.95 -12.46
CA SER A 208 -7.80 5.92 -11.72
C SER A 208 -9.23 5.45 -11.47
N ASN A 209 -9.82 5.88 -10.35
CA ASN A 209 -11.22 5.58 -9.97
C ASN A 209 -11.48 4.07 -9.85
N LEU A 210 -10.70 3.40 -9.02
CA LEU A 210 -10.78 1.96 -8.79
C LEU A 210 -11.67 1.62 -7.60
N TYR A 211 -12.42 0.53 -7.71
CA TYR A 211 -13.18 -0.06 -6.59
C TYR A 211 -12.81 -1.53 -6.42
N VAL A 212 -12.37 -1.94 -5.22
CA VAL A 212 -12.02 -3.33 -4.90
C VAL A 212 -12.85 -3.78 -3.70
N SER A 213 -13.61 -4.88 -3.83
CA SER A 213 -14.57 -5.28 -2.78
C SER A 213 -14.82 -6.77 -2.62
N ASP A 214 -15.22 -7.16 -1.41
CA ASP A 214 -15.87 -8.43 -1.03
C ASP A 214 -15.07 -9.75 -1.26
N LEU A 215 -13.83 -9.66 -1.73
CA LEU A 215 -13.01 -10.82 -2.10
C LEU A 215 -12.31 -11.50 -0.91
N HIS A 216 -12.12 -12.82 -1.05
CA HIS A 216 -11.17 -13.59 -0.26
C HIS A 216 -9.83 -13.69 -1.00
N ILE A 217 -8.73 -13.26 -0.37
CA ILE A 217 -7.40 -13.28 -0.98
C ILE A 217 -6.46 -14.04 -0.07
N ILE A 218 -5.88 -15.14 -0.55
CA ILE A 218 -5.14 -16.06 0.32
C ILE A 218 -3.77 -16.46 -0.24
N ASN A 219 -2.82 -16.67 0.67
CA ASN A 219 -1.50 -17.26 0.41
C ASN A 219 -0.75 -16.59 -0.74
N SER A 220 -0.64 -15.26 -0.69
CA SER A 220 0.13 -14.51 -1.67
C SER A 220 1.63 -14.84 -1.58
N PRO A 221 2.35 -15.08 -2.69
CA PRO A 221 3.79 -15.28 -2.67
C PRO A 221 4.59 -14.10 -2.09
N GLN A 222 4.06 -12.89 -2.25
CA GLN A 222 4.58 -11.63 -1.72
C GLN A 222 3.38 -10.73 -1.33
N PHE A 223 3.30 -9.48 -1.81
CA PHE A 223 2.21 -8.57 -1.51
C PHE A 223 0.89 -9.07 -2.10
N HIS A 224 -0.20 -9.05 -1.31
CA HIS A 224 -1.51 -9.51 -1.78
C HIS A 224 -2.11 -8.52 -2.78
N ILE A 225 -2.12 -7.22 -2.47
CA ILE A 225 -2.59 -6.17 -3.39
C ILE A 225 -1.63 -4.99 -3.38
N LYS A 226 -1.25 -4.54 -4.58
CA LYS A 226 -0.47 -3.32 -4.82
C LYS A 226 -1.26 -2.30 -5.63
N PHE A 227 -1.13 -1.03 -5.27
CA PHE A 227 -1.48 0.11 -6.11
C PHE A 227 -0.26 0.97 -6.30
N ASP A 228 0.12 1.21 -7.56
CA ASP A 228 1.24 2.08 -7.92
C ASP A 228 0.79 3.08 -9.00
N ASP A 229 1.16 4.34 -8.82
CA ASP A 229 0.76 5.47 -9.67
C ASP A 229 -0.77 5.53 -9.91
N CYS A 230 -1.56 5.33 -8.84
CA CYS A 230 -3.01 5.30 -8.93
C CYS A 230 -3.67 6.55 -8.32
N LYS A 231 -4.94 6.82 -8.68
CA LYS A 231 -5.71 7.92 -8.10
C LYS A 231 -7.18 7.59 -7.90
N GLY A 232 -7.72 7.87 -6.71
CA GLY A 232 -9.13 7.57 -6.42
C GLY A 232 -9.33 6.07 -6.32
N VAL A 233 -8.89 5.49 -5.20
CA VAL A 233 -8.95 4.05 -4.94
C VAL A 233 -9.83 3.82 -3.73
N VAL A 234 -10.81 2.93 -3.84
CA VAL A 234 -11.61 2.48 -2.69
C VAL A 234 -11.50 0.97 -2.56
N ILE A 235 -11.12 0.51 -1.38
CA ILE A 235 -10.96 -0.89 -1.01
C ILE A 235 -11.88 -1.17 0.17
N GLN A 236 -12.71 -2.20 0.07
CA GLN A 236 -13.72 -2.44 1.09
C GLN A 236 -14.04 -3.93 1.28
N ASN A 237 -14.34 -4.34 2.53
CA ASN A 237 -14.86 -5.68 2.83
C ASN A 237 -13.96 -6.84 2.37
N LEU A 238 -12.64 -6.67 2.37
CA LEU A 238 -11.74 -7.75 1.98
C LEU A 238 -11.43 -8.67 3.18
N SER A 239 -11.15 -9.93 2.85
CA SER A 239 -10.59 -10.91 3.78
C SER A 239 -9.27 -11.43 3.22
N ILE A 240 -8.16 -10.96 3.78
CA ILE A 240 -6.80 -11.30 3.35
C ILE A 240 -6.16 -12.25 4.37
N HIS A 241 -5.62 -13.38 3.92
CA HIS A 241 -5.04 -14.38 4.81
C HIS A 241 -3.80 -15.08 4.24
N SER A 242 -2.68 -15.03 4.96
CA SER A 242 -1.51 -15.90 4.80
C SER A 242 -0.98 -16.32 6.19
N PRO A 243 -0.24 -17.43 6.33
CA PRO A 243 0.31 -17.85 7.63
C PRO A 243 1.21 -16.78 8.27
N ALA A 244 1.27 -16.69 9.60
CA ALA A 244 2.06 -15.67 10.31
C ALA A 244 3.57 -15.64 9.98
N LEU A 245 4.14 -16.76 9.51
CA LEU A 245 5.56 -16.86 9.17
C LEU A 245 5.82 -16.76 7.65
N SER A 246 4.83 -16.36 6.84
CA SER A 246 5.03 -16.17 5.40
C SER A 246 5.74 -14.83 5.13
N PRO A 247 6.97 -14.84 4.57
CA PRO A 247 7.79 -13.64 4.44
C PRO A 247 7.23 -12.66 3.40
N ASN A 248 7.25 -11.36 3.71
CA ASN A 248 6.89 -10.27 2.79
C ASN A 248 5.49 -10.39 2.20
N THR A 249 4.55 -10.91 3.00
CA THR A 249 3.17 -11.12 2.59
C THR A 249 2.28 -9.93 2.89
N ASP A 250 2.73 -8.70 2.61
CA ASP A 250 1.99 -7.48 2.88
C ASP A 250 0.53 -7.58 2.40
N GLY A 251 -0.41 -7.06 3.19
CA GLY A 251 -1.84 -7.10 2.85
C GLY A 251 -2.16 -6.15 1.71
N ILE A 252 -2.22 -4.85 2.03
CA ILE A 252 -2.46 -3.80 1.03
C ILE A 252 -1.27 -2.86 1.01
N HIS A 253 -0.64 -2.74 -0.15
CA HIS A 253 0.46 -1.82 -0.40
C HIS A 253 0.03 -0.71 -1.35
N ILE A 254 0.27 0.54 -0.97
CA ILE A 254 0.06 1.71 -1.84
C ILE A 254 1.37 2.48 -2.01
N GLU A 255 1.68 2.86 -3.25
CA GLU A 255 2.83 3.68 -3.61
C GLU A 255 2.42 4.65 -4.72
N ASN A 256 2.96 5.87 -4.71
CA ASN A 256 2.63 6.93 -5.68
C ASN A 256 1.12 7.16 -5.86
N THR A 257 0.31 6.86 -4.85
CA THR A 257 -1.14 6.74 -4.99
C THR A 257 -1.87 7.77 -4.15
N LYS A 258 -2.86 8.46 -4.74
CA LYS A 258 -3.57 9.58 -4.11
C LYS A 258 -5.07 9.33 -3.97
N SER A 259 -5.67 9.88 -2.92
CA SER A 259 -7.10 9.78 -2.65
C SER A 259 -7.54 8.31 -2.48
N VAL A 260 -7.15 7.71 -1.37
CA VAL A 260 -7.34 6.27 -1.08
C VAL A 260 -8.27 6.10 0.12
N GLY A 261 -9.28 5.25 0.00
CA GLY A 261 -10.12 4.77 1.10
C GLY A 261 -9.95 3.27 1.31
N ILE A 262 -9.62 2.83 2.52
CA ILE A 262 -9.51 1.40 2.89
C ILE A 262 -10.42 1.12 4.07
N TYR A 263 -11.45 0.29 3.88
CA TYR A 263 -12.55 0.16 4.83
C TYR A 263 -12.92 -1.29 5.16
N ASN A 264 -13.31 -1.54 6.40
CA ASN A 264 -14.00 -2.76 6.83
C ASN A 264 -13.28 -4.05 6.39
N THR A 265 -11.95 -4.10 6.54
CA THR A 265 -11.12 -5.15 5.96
C THR A 265 -10.35 -5.90 7.04
N ASN A 266 -10.31 -7.22 6.91
CA ASN A 266 -9.58 -8.11 7.83
C ASN A 266 -8.34 -8.66 7.14
N ILE A 267 -7.19 -8.53 7.78
CA ILE A 267 -5.89 -8.92 7.25
C ILE A 267 -5.14 -9.73 8.30
N ALA A 268 -4.77 -10.95 7.92
CA ALA A 268 -3.93 -11.85 8.69
C ALA A 268 -2.77 -12.28 7.77
N ASN A 269 -1.54 -11.85 8.06
CA ASN A 269 -0.40 -12.10 7.19
C ASN A 269 0.94 -12.09 7.95
N GLY A 270 2.04 -12.42 7.29
CA GLY A 270 3.38 -12.44 7.90
C GLY A 270 4.24 -11.19 7.66
N ASP A 271 3.65 -10.07 7.21
CA ASP A 271 4.35 -8.78 7.05
C ASP A 271 3.38 -7.60 7.29
N ASP A 272 3.63 -6.41 6.75
CA ASP A 272 2.79 -5.22 6.99
C ASP A 272 1.32 -5.49 6.63
N CYS A 273 0.41 -5.18 7.55
CA CYS A 273 -1.03 -5.28 7.33
C CYS A 273 -1.45 -4.32 6.21
N ILE A 274 -1.00 -3.06 6.33
CA ILE A 274 -1.09 -2.03 5.30
C ILE A 274 0.26 -1.32 5.26
N SER A 275 0.86 -1.19 4.07
CA SER A 275 2.10 -0.44 3.85
C SER A 275 1.89 0.75 2.90
N ILE A 276 2.34 1.92 3.32
CA ILE A 276 2.19 3.21 2.61
C ILE A 276 3.56 3.71 2.17
N GLY A 277 3.85 3.60 0.88
CA GLY A 277 5.08 4.03 0.24
C GLY A 277 5.11 5.53 -0.08
N THR A 278 6.17 5.93 -0.77
CA THR A 278 6.37 7.32 -1.21
C THR A 278 5.27 7.81 -2.14
N GLY A 279 5.08 9.13 -2.24
CA GLY A 279 4.18 9.76 -3.20
C GLY A 279 2.70 9.66 -2.84
N CYS A 280 2.36 9.11 -1.67
CA CYS A 280 0.98 8.93 -1.24
C CYS A 280 0.41 10.17 -0.55
N SER A 281 -0.83 10.53 -0.88
CA SER A 281 -1.57 11.59 -0.17
C SER A 281 -3.05 11.32 -0.08
N ASP A 282 -3.69 11.89 0.95
CA ASP A 282 -5.15 11.82 1.16
C ASP A 282 -5.60 10.35 1.30
N VAL A 283 -5.06 9.67 2.31
CA VAL A 283 -5.31 8.26 2.60
C VAL A 283 -6.14 8.15 3.87
N ASP A 284 -7.27 7.46 3.77
CA ASP A 284 -8.25 7.30 4.84
C ASP A 284 -8.52 5.80 5.07
N ILE A 285 -8.09 5.30 6.22
CA ILE A 285 -8.13 3.89 6.60
C ILE A 285 -9.05 3.75 7.81
N ARG A 286 -10.16 3.01 7.68
CA ARG A 286 -11.11 2.81 8.78
C ARG A 286 -11.57 1.38 8.97
N ASN A 287 -11.81 1.00 10.22
CA ASN A 287 -12.40 -0.30 10.58
C ASN A 287 -11.56 -1.48 10.04
N ILE A 288 -10.29 -1.53 10.44
CA ILE A 288 -9.34 -2.55 9.98
C ILE A 288 -9.01 -3.50 11.12
N THR A 289 -8.96 -4.80 10.83
CA THR A 289 -8.40 -5.80 11.74
C THR A 289 -7.07 -6.31 11.16
N CYS A 290 -5.99 -6.18 11.91
CA CYS A 290 -4.67 -6.73 11.59
C CYS A 290 -4.33 -7.85 12.59
N VAL A 291 -3.95 -9.03 12.11
CA VAL A 291 -3.60 -10.18 12.97
C VAL A 291 -2.23 -10.72 12.56
N HIS A 292 -1.38 -10.97 13.54
CA HIS A 292 -0.03 -11.56 13.41
C HIS A 292 0.89 -10.91 12.37
N SER A 293 0.66 -9.62 12.10
CA SER A 293 1.28 -8.82 11.03
C SER A 293 2.45 -7.98 11.54
N HIS A 294 3.05 -7.17 10.66
CA HIS A 294 3.97 -6.08 11.04
C HIS A 294 3.25 -4.74 11.27
N GLY A 295 1.92 -4.73 11.35
CA GLY A 295 1.13 -3.54 11.68
C GLY A 295 0.81 -2.65 10.48
N ILE A 296 0.37 -1.42 10.76
CA ILE A 296 0.09 -0.40 9.73
C ILE A 296 1.30 0.53 9.63
N SER A 297 1.99 0.47 8.50
CA SER A 297 3.30 1.09 8.31
C SER A 297 3.30 2.17 7.23
N ILE A 298 3.79 3.36 7.58
CA ILE A 298 4.24 4.37 6.62
C ILE A 298 5.72 4.12 6.35
N GLY A 299 6.05 3.72 5.12
CA GLY A 299 7.39 3.46 4.64
C GLY A 299 7.68 2.01 4.24
N SER A 300 8.93 1.66 3.94
CA SER A 300 10.13 2.46 4.22
C SER A 300 10.34 3.60 3.23
N LEU A 301 10.66 4.79 3.75
CA LEU A 301 10.76 6.02 2.95
C LEU A 301 12.19 6.52 2.81
N GLY A 302 12.55 7.05 1.63
CA GLY A 302 13.84 7.71 1.41
C GLY A 302 15.00 6.74 1.15
N MET A 303 14.71 5.51 0.71
CA MET A 303 15.72 4.50 0.37
C MET A 303 16.73 5.05 -0.65
N GLN A 304 18.01 4.71 -0.50
CA GLN A 304 19.09 5.18 -1.39
C GLN A 304 19.15 6.72 -1.53
N ASN A 305 18.94 7.43 -0.42
CA ASN A 305 18.98 8.90 -0.36
C ASN A 305 17.94 9.59 -1.26
N SER A 306 16.85 8.89 -1.56
CA SER A 306 15.75 9.43 -2.36
C SER A 306 14.88 10.42 -1.56
N GLN A 307 14.16 11.26 -2.29
CA GLN A 307 13.11 12.10 -1.73
C GLN A 307 11.82 11.28 -1.58
N ALA A 308 11.19 11.35 -0.42
CA ALA A 308 9.93 10.70 -0.14
C ALA A 308 8.92 11.66 0.50
N CYS A 309 7.70 11.63 -0.04
CA CYS A 309 6.64 12.56 0.31
C CYS A 309 5.36 11.79 0.63
N VAL A 310 4.91 11.89 1.88
CA VAL A 310 3.65 11.29 2.34
C VAL A 310 2.89 12.32 3.14
N SER A 311 1.60 12.52 2.85
CA SER A 311 0.82 13.53 3.57
C SER A 311 -0.65 13.18 3.74
N ASN A 312 -1.28 13.73 4.77
CA ASN A 312 -2.71 13.58 5.02
C ASN A 312 -3.16 12.11 5.10
N ILE A 313 -2.66 11.41 6.11
CA ILE A 313 -2.96 9.99 6.37
C ILE A 313 -3.79 9.91 7.64
N THR A 314 -4.97 9.29 7.57
CA THR A 314 -5.80 9.00 8.73
C THR A 314 -6.00 7.50 8.85
N VAL A 315 -5.67 6.95 10.01
CA VAL A 315 -5.99 5.58 10.42
C VAL A 315 -6.92 5.68 11.63
N GLN A 316 -8.12 5.13 11.50
CA GLN A 316 -9.14 5.20 12.54
C GLN A 316 -9.83 3.86 12.79
N ASN A 317 -10.20 3.56 14.04
CA ASN A 317 -10.95 2.35 14.39
C ASN A 317 -10.25 1.08 13.92
N ALA A 318 -9.00 0.87 14.37
CA ALA A 318 -8.23 -0.32 14.01
C ALA A 318 -8.10 -1.27 15.21
N SER A 319 -8.13 -2.57 14.97
CA SER A 319 -7.80 -3.61 15.94
C SER A 319 -6.56 -4.36 15.47
N ILE A 320 -5.49 -4.33 16.27
CA ILE A 320 -4.21 -4.93 15.91
C ILE A 320 -3.87 -5.99 16.96
N LYS A 321 -3.74 -7.24 16.54
CA LYS A 321 -3.60 -8.40 17.43
C LYS A 321 -2.39 -9.25 17.10
N ASP A 322 -1.70 -9.72 18.14
CA ASP A 322 -0.57 -10.66 18.06
C ASP A 322 0.51 -10.23 17.05
N SER A 323 0.65 -8.92 16.82
CA SER A 323 1.45 -8.35 15.74
C SER A 323 2.79 -7.81 16.24
N ASP A 324 3.78 -7.78 15.37
CA ASP A 324 5.11 -7.24 15.70
C ASP A 324 5.07 -5.74 15.97
N ASN A 325 4.21 -5.02 15.26
CA ASN A 325 4.04 -3.59 15.46
C ASN A 325 2.56 -3.20 15.41
N GLY A 326 2.23 -2.09 16.07
CA GLY A 326 0.93 -1.44 15.94
C GLY A 326 0.95 -0.48 14.76
N VAL A 327 1.21 0.79 15.04
CA VAL A 327 1.36 1.85 14.03
C VAL A 327 2.81 2.28 13.93
N ARG A 328 3.32 2.41 12.71
CA ARG A 328 4.76 2.57 12.45
C ARG A 328 5.04 3.58 11.35
N ILE A 329 6.03 4.43 11.56
CA ILE A 329 6.67 5.25 10.52
C ILE A 329 8.13 4.83 10.42
N LYS A 330 8.58 4.36 9.25
CA LYS A 330 9.94 3.88 9.00
C LYS A 330 10.59 4.65 7.84
N THR A 331 11.73 5.29 8.10
CA THR A 331 12.47 6.05 7.08
C THR A 331 13.95 5.68 7.09
N TRP A 332 14.56 5.61 5.93
CA TRP A 332 15.98 5.36 5.78
C TRP A 332 16.80 6.60 6.16
N GLN A 333 17.95 6.36 6.81
CA GLN A 333 18.98 7.40 6.91
C GLN A 333 19.44 7.81 5.50
N GLY A 334 19.73 9.09 5.32
CA GLY A 334 20.14 9.66 4.04
C GLY A 334 18.98 10.17 3.17
N GLY A 335 17.75 9.73 3.45
CA GLY A 335 16.55 10.19 2.73
C GLY A 335 16.25 11.68 2.89
N SER A 336 15.30 12.18 2.11
CA SER A 336 14.82 13.57 2.16
C SER A 336 13.32 13.66 1.87
N GLY A 337 12.73 14.86 1.96
CA GLY A 337 11.27 15.06 1.82
C GLY A 337 10.56 15.09 3.18
N SER A 338 9.27 14.74 3.22
CA SER A 338 8.47 14.86 4.44
C SER A 338 7.36 13.82 4.58
N VAL A 339 7.05 13.52 5.85
CA VAL A 339 5.82 12.85 6.29
C VAL A 339 5.05 13.83 7.16
N SER A 340 3.82 14.20 6.79
CA SER A 340 3.04 15.14 7.59
C SER A 340 1.52 15.01 7.54
N GLY A 341 0.84 15.50 8.58
CA GLY A 341 -0.61 15.40 8.70
C GLY A 341 -1.05 13.95 8.87
N VAL A 342 -0.44 13.24 9.81
CA VAL A 342 -0.74 11.83 10.09
C VAL A 342 -1.54 11.72 11.38
N ILE A 343 -2.66 11.00 11.33
CA ILE A 343 -3.53 10.75 12.48
C ILE A 343 -3.71 9.25 12.65
N PHE A 344 -3.32 8.74 13.82
CA PHE A 344 -3.65 7.41 14.30
C PHE A 344 -4.62 7.56 15.47
N GLN A 345 -5.88 7.16 15.28
CA GLN A 345 -6.94 7.38 16.26
C GLN A 345 -7.79 6.13 16.51
N ASP A 346 -8.26 5.95 17.75
CA ASP A 346 -9.23 4.90 18.09
C ASP A 346 -8.67 3.50 17.72
N ILE A 347 -7.51 3.15 18.27
CA ILE A 347 -6.80 1.91 17.96
C ILE A 347 -6.75 1.02 19.19
N GLU A 348 -7.24 -0.20 19.04
CA GLU A 348 -7.16 -1.24 20.07
C GLU A 348 -6.03 -2.23 19.73
N MET A 349 -5.17 -2.50 20.70
CA MET A 349 -4.04 -3.41 20.57
C MET A 349 -4.17 -4.60 21.51
N ASP A 350 -3.88 -5.79 21.03
CA ASP A 350 -3.87 -7.02 21.82
C ASP A 350 -2.58 -7.77 21.58
N ASN A 351 -1.74 -7.87 22.62
CA ASN A 351 -0.48 -8.59 22.58
C ASN A 351 0.45 -8.14 21.42
N VAL A 352 0.61 -6.82 21.25
CA VAL A 352 1.45 -6.22 20.20
C VAL A 352 2.85 -5.93 20.73
N LYS A 353 3.91 -6.29 19.99
CA LYS A 353 5.28 -6.08 20.50
C LYS A 353 5.66 -4.60 20.58
N ASN A 354 5.67 -3.90 19.44
CA ASN A 354 6.00 -2.48 19.38
C ASN A 354 4.77 -1.66 18.96
N CYS A 355 4.03 -1.14 19.93
CA CYS A 355 2.73 -0.53 19.67
C CYS A 355 2.81 0.74 18.81
N ILE A 356 3.71 1.67 19.14
CA ILE A 356 3.83 2.95 18.44
C ILE A 356 5.30 3.21 18.10
N ILE A 357 5.63 3.29 16.80
CA ILE A 357 7.01 3.46 16.33
C ILE A 357 7.15 4.64 15.36
N VAL A 358 8.19 5.45 15.58
CA VAL A 358 8.85 6.24 14.54
C VAL A 358 10.32 5.84 14.52
N ASP A 359 10.80 5.33 13.39
CA ASP A 359 12.19 4.90 13.21
C ASP A 359 12.79 5.55 11.96
N GLN A 360 13.64 6.56 12.16
CA GLN A 360 14.40 7.21 11.09
C GLN A 360 15.79 6.56 10.87
N TYR A 361 16.08 5.45 11.54
CA TYR A 361 17.32 4.68 11.42
C TYR A 361 17.11 3.34 10.69
N TYR A 362 16.03 3.23 9.90
CA TYR A 362 15.67 1.99 9.23
C TYR A 362 16.80 1.50 8.32
N CYS A 363 17.17 0.23 8.49
CA CYS A 363 18.28 -0.40 7.80
C CYS A 363 18.05 -1.91 7.62
N LEU A 364 18.51 -2.49 6.50
CA LEU A 364 18.44 -3.93 6.25
C LEU A 364 19.58 -4.72 6.93
N THR A 365 20.64 -4.06 7.36
CA THR A 365 21.82 -4.68 7.98
C THR A 365 22.11 -4.05 9.34
N LYS A 366 22.96 -4.68 10.15
CA LYS A 366 23.34 -4.14 11.47
C LYS A 366 24.34 -2.98 11.37
N ASP A 367 24.97 -2.80 10.22
CA ASP A 367 26.09 -1.87 10.00
C ASP A 367 25.74 -0.76 9.01
N CYS A 368 24.61 -0.07 9.22
CA CYS A 368 24.31 1.14 8.45
C CYS A 368 25.23 2.28 8.87
N GLN A 369 25.82 2.95 7.88
CA GLN A 369 26.58 4.18 8.08
C GLN A 369 25.63 5.28 8.53
N ASN A 370 26.00 6.02 9.57
CA ASN A 370 25.27 7.20 9.97
C ASN A 370 25.27 8.22 8.82
N GLN A 371 24.09 8.73 8.48
CA GLN A 371 23.92 9.82 7.51
C GLN A 371 23.24 11.02 8.16
N THR A 372 23.46 12.20 7.60
CA THR A 372 23.05 13.50 8.15
C THR A 372 21.79 14.09 7.50
N SER A 373 21.11 13.32 6.66
CA SER A 373 19.79 13.65 6.12
C SER A 373 18.79 12.57 6.51
N ALA A 374 17.52 12.94 6.63
CA ALA A 374 16.42 12.02 6.81
C ALA A 374 15.14 12.68 6.27
N VAL A 375 14.11 11.86 6.04
CA VAL A 375 12.76 12.34 5.73
C VAL A 375 12.21 13.08 6.95
N PHE A 376 11.76 14.31 6.80
CA PHE A 376 11.26 15.10 7.93
C PHE A 376 9.88 14.61 8.38
N VAL A 377 9.79 14.06 9.59
CA VAL A 377 8.53 13.60 10.18
C VAL A 377 7.95 14.71 11.07
N ASN A 378 6.79 15.24 10.69
CA ASN A 378 6.18 16.36 11.39
C ASN A 378 4.66 16.23 11.43
N ASP A 379 4.02 16.74 12.49
CA ASP A 379 2.55 16.78 12.59
C ASP A 379 1.94 15.36 12.53
N VAL A 380 2.25 14.59 13.59
CA VAL A 380 1.78 13.21 13.77
C VAL A 380 1.01 13.14 15.08
N SER A 381 -0.25 12.70 15.01
CA SER A 381 -1.15 12.57 16.15
C SER A 381 -1.42 11.10 16.47
N TYR A 382 -1.25 10.74 17.74
CA TYR A 382 -1.63 9.47 18.33
C TYR A 382 -2.71 9.73 19.38
N LYS A 383 -3.93 9.23 19.14
CA LYS A 383 -5.09 9.54 19.98
C LYS A 383 -5.93 8.31 20.29
N ASN A 384 -6.30 8.14 21.56
CA ASN A 384 -7.15 7.03 22.01
C ASN A 384 -6.62 5.67 21.51
N ILE A 385 -5.35 5.38 21.83
CA ILE A 385 -4.70 4.11 21.51
C ILE A 385 -4.59 3.30 22.80
N LYS A 386 -5.28 2.17 22.87
CA LYS A 386 -5.42 1.39 24.10
C LYS A 386 -5.14 -0.08 23.86
N GLY A 387 -4.67 -0.80 24.87
CA GLY A 387 -4.49 -2.24 24.72
C GLY A 387 -3.35 -2.83 25.51
N THR A 388 -2.84 -3.95 25.02
CA THR A 388 -1.75 -4.69 25.65
C THR A 388 -0.53 -4.87 24.75
N TYR A 389 0.65 -4.92 25.37
CA TYR A 389 1.94 -5.08 24.68
C TYR A 389 2.79 -6.22 25.23
N ASP A 390 3.66 -6.78 24.38
CA ASP A 390 4.68 -7.76 24.79
C ASP A 390 5.81 -7.06 25.55
N VAL A 391 6.01 -7.46 26.81
CA VAL A 391 6.98 -6.86 27.74
C VAL A 391 8.44 -6.99 27.31
N LEU A 392 8.76 -7.88 26.37
CA LEU A 392 10.11 -8.03 25.81
C LEU A 392 10.50 -6.84 24.92
N SER A 393 9.52 -6.06 24.46
CA SER A 393 9.70 -4.91 23.58
C SER A 393 9.35 -3.61 24.29
N LYS A 394 9.73 -2.48 23.69
CA LYS A 394 9.30 -1.15 24.14
C LYS A 394 7.96 -0.86 23.48
N PRO A 395 6.90 -0.54 24.23
CA PRO A 395 5.60 -0.25 23.63
C PRO A 395 5.64 1.00 22.74
N ILE A 396 6.49 1.98 23.09
CA ILE A 396 6.60 3.24 22.36
C ILE A 396 8.08 3.51 22.05
N HIS A 397 8.38 3.79 20.79
CA HIS A 397 9.73 4.01 20.29
C HIS A 397 9.77 5.13 19.26
N PHE A 398 10.31 6.29 19.64
CA PHE A 398 10.56 7.41 18.74
C PHE A 398 12.06 7.60 18.56
N ALA A 399 12.64 7.02 17.50
CA ALA A 399 14.03 7.20 17.12
C ALA A 399 14.14 8.14 15.92
N CYS A 400 14.38 9.42 16.20
CA CYS A 400 14.46 10.45 15.18
C CYS A 400 15.91 10.88 14.90
N SER A 401 16.23 11.23 13.65
CA SER A 401 17.57 11.60 13.20
C SER A 401 18.13 12.78 13.99
N ASP A 402 19.41 12.72 14.39
CA ASP A 402 20.14 13.80 15.08
C ASP A 402 20.08 15.15 14.36
N THR A 403 19.94 15.13 13.05
CA THR A 403 20.00 16.33 12.17
C THR A 403 18.64 16.75 11.64
N VAL A 404 17.65 15.85 11.66
CA VAL A 404 16.28 16.09 11.17
C VAL A 404 15.31 15.51 12.22
N PRO A 405 15.07 16.24 13.32
CA PRO A 405 14.22 15.78 14.43
C PRO A 405 12.78 15.55 13.98
N CYS A 406 12.07 14.65 14.68
CA CYS A 406 10.63 14.58 14.54
C CYS A 406 9.97 15.72 15.34
N MET A 407 9.01 16.40 14.72
CA MET A 407 8.39 17.59 15.32
C MET A 407 6.86 17.48 15.38
N ASN A 408 6.25 18.24 16.30
CA ASN A 408 4.81 18.32 16.45
C ASN A 408 4.13 16.95 16.62
N ILE A 409 4.78 16.04 17.36
CA ILE A 409 4.13 14.79 17.79
C ILE A 409 3.12 15.13 18.87
N THR A 410 1.88 14.70 18.70
CA THR A 410 0.82 14.88 19.71
C THR A 410 0.37 13.52 20.20
N VAL A 411 0.40 13.31 21.51
CA VAL A 411 -0.07 12.07 22.14
C VAL A 411 -1.19 12.40 23.11
N SER A 412 -2.30 11.67 23.00
CA SER A 412 -3.48 11.85 23.85
C SER A 412 -4.19 10.53 24.07
N GLU A 413 -4.67 10.29 25.29
CA GLU A 413 -5.48 9.13 25.66
C GLU A 413 -4.82 7.78 25.30
N VAL A 414 -3.51 7.66 25.51
CA VAL A 414 -2.75 6.41 25.25
C VAL A 414 -2.60 5.59 26.54
N GLU A 415 -3.10 4.35 26.50
CA GLU A 415 -3.07 3.40 27.62
C GLU A 415 -2.68 1.99 27.14
N LEU A 416 -1.40 1.65 27.27
CA LEU A 416 -0.81 0.39 26.88
C LEU A 416 -0.30 -0.34 28.12
N LEU A 417 -0.86 -1.50 28.39
CA LEU A 417 -0.56 -2.33 29.56
C LEU A 417 0.25 -3.58 29.16
N PRO A 418 1.10 -4.12 30.04
CA PRO A 418 1.71 -5.43 29.82
C PRO A 418 0.64 -6.49 29.52
N ALA A 419 0.80 -7.26 28.44
CA ALA A 419 -0.09 -8.39 28.14
C ALA A 419 0.06 -9.50 29.21
N GLN A 420 1.29 -9.70 29.70
CA GLN A 420 1.62 -10.59 30.81
C GLN A 420 2.75 -9.99 31.64
N GLY A 421 2.74 -10.23 32.96
CA GLY A 421 3.79 -9.78 33.87
C GLY A 421 3.66 -8.35 34.37
N GLU A 422 4.71 -7.86 35.04
CA GLU A 422 4.81 -6.47 35.49
C GLU A 422 5.31 -5.56 34.34
N THR A 423 5.19 -4.25 34.53
CA THR A 423 5.64 -3.23 33.57
C THR A 423 7.05 -3.52 33.05
N GLY A 424 7.14 -3.77 31.74
CA GLY A 424 8.38 -4.06 31.03
C GLY A 424 9.21 -2.79 30.71
N ASN A 425 9.80 -2.74 29.52
CA ASN A 425 10.69 -1.65 29.10
C ASN A 425 10.00 -0.28 28.99
N ASP A 426 10.66 0.77 29.48
CA ASP A 426 10.20 2.16 29.36
C ASP A 426 10.12 2.64 27.89
N PRO A 427 9.19 3.56 27.57
CA PRO A 427 9.18 4.30 26.31
C PRO A 427 10.54 4.89 25.96
N PHE A 428 10.89 4.88 24.67
CA PHE A 428 12.12 5.47 24.16
C PHE A 428 11.82 6.65 23.25
N CYS A 429 12.56 7.75 23.44
CA CYS A 429 12.53 8.92 22.59
C CYS A 429 13.94 9.43 22.35
N TRP A 430 14.26 9.70 21.10
CA TRP A 430 15.49 10.32 20.66
C TRP A 430 15.17 11.38 19.61
N ASN A 431 15.63 12.60 19.84
CA ASN A 431 15.39 13.78 18.99
C ASN A 431 13.93 13.99 18.55
N ALA A 432 12.99 13.67 19.45
CA ALA A 432 11.55 13.72 19.20
C ALA A 432 10.89 14.82 20.05
N TYR A 433 10.15 15.71 19.37
CA TYR A 433 9.53 16.89 19.98
C TYR A 433 8.02 16.88 19.80
N GLY A 434 7.30 17.19 20.88
CA GLY A 434 5.86 17.07 20.90
C GLY A 434 5.20 17.48 22.21
N THR A 435 3.94 17.09 22.34
CA THR A 435 3.13 17.35 23.52
C THR A 435 2.33 16.12 23.92
N LEU A 436 2.29 15.86 25.24
CA LEU A 436 1.32 14.95 25.85
C LEU A 436 0.12 15.79 26.29
N GLN A 437 -1.05 15.56 25.71
CA GLN A 437 -2.28 16.30 26.05
C GLN A 437 -3.01 15.70 27.26
N THR A 438 -2.78 14.42 27.53
CA THR A 438 -3.26 13.71 28.73
C THR A 438 -2.10 12.92 29.34
N GLU A 439 -2.28 12.44 30.56
CA GLU A 439 -1.39 11.40 31.08
C GLU A 439 -1.47 10.14 30.20
N THR A 440 -0.35 9.42 30.11
CA THR A 440 -0.23 8.20 29.32
C THR A 440 0.22 7.05 30.21
N VAL A 441 -0.19 5.83 29.87
CA VAL A 441 0.35 4.60 30.44
C VAL A 441 0.96 3.79 29.29
N PRO A 442 2.24 3.42 29.35
CA PRO A 442 3.26 3.94 30.27
C PRO A 442 3.51 5.45 30.11
N LEU A 443 4.17 6.06 31.10
CA LEU A 443 4.52 7.48 31.05
C LEU A 443 5.61 7.74 29.99
N ILE A 444 5.32 8.63 29.03
CA ILE A 444 6.28 9.01 27.97
C ILE A 444 7.08 10.25 28.42
N SER A 445 7.90 10.11 29.46
CA SER A 445 8.68 11.24 30.01
C SER A 445 9.78 11.75 29.08
N CYS A 446 10.18 10.94 28.09
CA CYS A 446 11.28 11.24 27.16
C CYS A 446 10.91 12.18 26.00
N LEU A 447 9.60 12.44 25.76
CA LEU A 447 9.17 13.30 24.65
C LEU A 447 9.45 14.77 24.98
N GLN A 448 10.28 15.42 24.17
CA GLN A 448 10.74 16.78 24.47
C GLN A 448 9.67 17.81 24.11
N LYS A 449 9.51 18.84 24.95
CA LYS A 449 8.61 19.97 24.68
C LYS A 449 9.31 21.03 23.82
N GLY A 450 8.53 21.75 23.02
CA GLY A 450 9.03 22.90 22.26
C GLY A 450 9.67 22.50 20.93
N LYS A 451 10.81 23.13 20.60
CA LYS A 451 11.53 22.91 19.34
C LYS A 451 13.03 22.70 19.61
N PRO A 452 13.78 22.09 18.69
CA PRO A 452 15.24 21.94 18.81
C PRO A 452 15.94 23.30 18.92
N GLU A 453 17.09 23.36 19.59
CA GLU A 453 17.91 24.59 19.74
C GLU A 453 18.51 25.08 18.40
N SER A 454 18.71 24.17 17.43
CA SER A 454 19.11 24.48 16.06
C SER A 454 18.17 23.80 15.07
N ILE A 455 17.35 24.58 14.37
CA ILE A 455 16.49 24.09 13.28
C ILE A 455 17.14 24.55 11.97
N SER A 456 17.51 23.60 11.10
CA SER A 456 17.80 23.96 9.71
C SER A 456 16.49 24.47 9.08
N GLU A 457 16.54 25.58 8.33
CA GLU A 457 15.33 26.29 7.85
C GLU A 457 14.29 25.33 7.23
N SER A 458 13.04 25.38 7.71
CA SER A 458 11.94 24.49 7.28
C SER A 458 11.71 24.42 5.76
N SER A 459 12.21 25.39 4.99
CA SER A 459 12.19 25.42 3.53
C SER A 459 13.10 24.36 2.86
N THR A 460 13.92 23.62 3.61
CA THR A 460 14.76 22.54 3.08
C THR A 460 14.04 21.18 3.00
N TYR A 461 12.84 21.04 3.57
CA TYR A 461 12.12 19.76 3.70
C TYR A 461 10.90 19.63 2.76
N VAL A 462 10.89 20.34 1.63
CA VAL A 462 9.71 20.51 0.77
C VAL A 462 9.37 19.26 -0.03
N CYS A 463 8.08 18.94 -0.02
CA CYS A 463 7.34 18.21 -1.04
C CYS A 463 6.48 19.26 -1.78
#